data_AF-A0A1Z4QFT0-F1
#
_entry.id   AF-A0A1Z4QFT0-F1
#
_cell.length_a   1.000
_cell.length_b   1.000
_cell.length_c   1.000
_cell.angle_alpha   90.00
_cell.angle_beta   90.00
_cell.angle_gamma   90.00
#
_symmetry.space_group_name_H-M   'P 1'
#
loop_
_entity.id
_entity.type
_entity.pdbx_description
1 polymer ?
#
loop_
_entity_poly.entity_id
_entity_poly.type
_entity_poly.pdbx_seq_one_letter_code
_entity_poly.pdbx_strand_id
1 'polypeptide(L)'
;MVKERPTEPQARLEMFLQHLEEGRQLQNDWMTHGFDCVDLYCDDVDGDWLETWGDDDDEPGYIELMTNFLESDDSVAVKVRKQLQDKSISEIIEELELCLSELKESDRIFAMKNLLVGGVASSGSNRDFGDNDIDEIEFLDLAESLLEKLTEILG
;
A
#
# COMPACT_ATOMS: atom_id res chain seq x y z
N MET A 1 53.65 -28.17 -31.33
CA MET A 1 53.00 -27.61 -30.12
C MET A 1 51.66 -28.30 -29.99
N VAL A 2 51.57 -29.33 -29.13
CA VAL A 2 50.33 -30.08 -28.89
C VAL A 2 49.47 -29.22 -27.97
N LYS A 3 48.27 -28.84 -28.42
CA LYS A 3 47.24 -28.26 -27.56
C LYS A 3 46.61 -29.40 -26.78
N GLU A 4 46.96 -29.51 -25.51
CA GLU A 4 46.32 -30.45 -24.58
C GLU A 4 44.84 -30.08 -24.47
N ARG A 5 43.95 -31.05 -24.67
CA ARG A 5 42.51 -30.87 -24.45
C ARG A 5 42.27 -30.92 -22.95
N PRO A 6 41.47 -30.01 -22.36
CA PRO A 6 41.23 -30.02 -20.93
C PRO A 6 40.63 -31.37 -20.54
N THR A 7 41.29 -32.05 -19.61
CA THR A 7 40.81 -33.32 -19.08
C THR A 7 39.66 -33.03 -18.11
N GLU A 8 38.65 -33.90 -17.99
CA GLU A 8 37.47 -33.71 -17.12
C GLU A 8 37.76 -33.18 -15.69
N PRO A 9 38.88 -33.56 -15.02
CA PRO A 9 39.29 -32.97 -13.75
C PRO A 9 39.71 -31.49 -13.82
N GLN A 10 40.28 -31.04 -14.94
CA GLN A 10 40.70 -29.65 -15.15
C GLN A 10 39.48 -28.74 -15.31
N ALA A 11 38.47 -29.20 -16.06
CA ALA A 11 37.19 -28.49 -16.19
C ALA A 11 36.46 -28.34 -14.84
N ARG A 12 36.49 -29.39 -14.00
CA ARG A 12 35.92 -29.34 -12.64
C ARG A 12 36.68 -28.37 -11.73
N LEU A 13 38.00 -28.30 -11.86
CA LEU A 13 38.83 -27.36 -11.11
C LEU A 13 38.57 -25.91 -11.54
N GLU A 14 38.45 -25.66 -12.85
CA GLU A 14 38.12 -24.35 -13.39
C GLU A 14 36.74 -23.88 -12.91
N MET A 15 35.73 -24.76 -12.96
CA MET A 15 34.38 -24.46 -12.45
C MET A 15 34.37 -24.17 -10.94
N PHE A 16 35.17 -24.90 -10.16
CA PHE A 16 35.32 -24.65 -8.73
C PHE A 16 35.99 -23.29 -8.44
N LEU A 17 37.04 -22.94 -9.20
CA LEU A 17 37.70 -21.65 -9.07
C LEU A 17 36.77 -20.50 -9.50
N GLN A 18 35.94 -20.72 -10.51
CA GLN A 18 34.94 -19.76 -10.93
C GLN A 18 33.93 -19.46 -9.80
N HIS A 19 33.35 -20.49 -9.18
CA HIS A 19 32.43 -20.29 -8.06
C HIS A 19 33.07 -19.61 -6.85
N LEU A 20 34.35 -19.88 -6.58
CA LEU A 20 35.09 -19.17 -5.53
C LEU A 20 35.26 -17.68 -5.84
N GLU A 21 35.54 -17.33 -7.09
CA GLU A 21 35.70 -15.93 -7.49
C GLU A 21 34.35 -15.20 -7.46
N GLU A 22 33.26 -15.85 -7.88
CA GLU A 22 31.89 -15.32 -7.79
C GLU A 22 31.49 -15.05 -6.33
N GLY A 23 31.77 -15.98 -5.41
CA GLY A 23 31.53 -15.78 -3.98
C GLY A 23 32.36 -14.64 -3.37
N ARG A 24 33.60 -14.47 -3.86
CA ARG A 24 34.49 -13.38 -3.44
C ARG A 24 34.02 -12.02 -3.96
N GLN A 25 33.49 -11.98 -5.18
CA GLN A 25 32.87 -10.77 -5.74
C GLN A 25 31.64 -10.37 -4.94
N LEU A 26 30.73 -11.30 -4.65
CA LEU A 26 29.55 -11.05 -3.82
C LEU A 26 29.94 -10.47 -2.44
N GLN A 27 30.97 -11.03 -1.81
CA GLN A 27 31.46 -10.54 -0.52
C GLN A 27 32.02 -9.10 -0.63
N ASN A 28 32.74 -8.79 -1.71
CA ASN A 28 33.27 -7.44 -1.94
C ASN A 28 32.15 -6.45 -2.25
N ASP A 29 31.13 -6.87 -2.99
CA ASP A 29 29.97 -6.04 -3.31
C ASP A 29 29.20 -5.70 -2.03
N TRP A 30 29.01 -6.67 -1.12
CA TRP A 30 28.44 -6.42 0.22
C TRP A 30 29.26 -5.46 1.07
N MET A 31 30.59 -5.59 1.05
CA MET A 31 31.47 -4.67 1.80
C MET A 31 31.52 -3.26 1.19
N THR A 32 31.32 -3.13 -0.12
CA THR A 32 31.46 -1.87 -0.85
C THR A 32 30.15 -1.09 -0.91
N HIS A 33 29.04 -1.78 -1.14
CA HIS A 33 27.71 -1.18 -1.33
C HIS A 33 26.84 -1.21 -0.07
N GLY A 34 27.25 -1.93 0.98
CA GLY A 34 26.45 -2.13 2.19
C GLY A 34 25.32 -3.14 2.00
N PHE A 35 24.71 -3.59 3.09
CA PHE A 35 23.58 -4.53 3.13
C PHE A 35 22.26 -3.93 2.62
N ASP A 36 22.29 -2.91 1.75
CA ASP A 36 21.09 -2.37 1.09
C ASP A 36 20.58 -3.31 -0.03
N CYS A 37 20.87 -4.61 0.06
CA CYS A 37 20.15 -5.65 -0.65
C CYS A 37 18.86 -5.96 0.11
N VAL A 38 17.91 -5.02 0.06
CA VAL A 38 16.48 -5.24 0.29
C VAL A 38 16.19 -6.12 1.51
N ASP A 39 16.17 -5.53 2.70
CA ASP A 39 15.48 -6.11 3.85
C ASP A 39 13.95 -6.12 3.55
N LEU A 40 13.50 -7.11 2.78
CA LEU A 40 12.09 -7.47 2.70
C LEU A 40 11.73 -8.11 4.05
N TYR A 41 11.10 -7.34 4.93
CA TYR A 41 10.40 -7.88 6.08
C TYR A 41 9.20 -8.69 5.57
N CYS A 42 9.35 -10.00 5.46
CA CYS A 42 8.23 -10.92 5.30
C CYS A 42 7.76 -11.37 6.69
N ASP A 43 6.52 -11.01 7.04
CA ASP A 43 5.90 -11.32 8.34
C ASP A 43 5.69 -12.82 8.58
N ASP A 44 5.73 -13.65 7.53
CA ASP A 44 5.65 -15.12 7.63
C ASP A 44 6.65 -15.80 6.66
N VAL A 45 7.88 -15.97 7.13
CA VAL A 45 8.98 -16.62 6.35
C VAL A 45 8.66 -18.08 6.01
N ASP A 46 7.81 -18.73 6.81
CA ASP A 46 7.39 -20.13 6.64
C ASP A 46 6.09 -20.27 5.82
N GLY A 47 5.49 -19.16 5.38
CA GLY A 47 4.28 -19.15 4.55
C GLY A 47 4.57 -19.40 3.07
N ASP A 48 3.51 -19.56 2.28
CA ASP A 48 3.58 -19.83 0.84
C ASP A 48 3.96 -18.58 -0.01
N TRP A 49 4.53 -17.56 0.61
CA TRP A 49 4.81 -16.24 0.01
C TRP A 49 5.78 -16.31 -1.19
N LEU A 50 6.66 -17.32 -1.22
CA LEU A 50 7.57 -17.57 -2.35
C LEU A 50 6.86 -18.30 -3.50
N GLU A 51 5.83 -19.09 -3.20
CA GLU A 51 5.05 -19.83 -4.20
C GLU A 51 4.01 -18.93 -4.89
N THR A 52 3.48 -17.93 -4.17
CA THR A 52 2.58 -16.89 -4.71
C THR A 52 3.31 -15.64 -5.18
N TRP A 53 4.66 -15.65 -5.18
CA TRP A 53 5.44 -14.47 -5.55
C TRP A 53 5.28 -14.18 -7.05
N GLY A 54 4.50 -13.14 -7.37
CA GLY A 54 4.13 -12.78 -8.74
C GLY A 54 2.75 -13.27 -9.19
N ASP A 55 2.00 -13.97 -8.33
CA ASP A 55 0.58 -14.30 -8.55
C ASP A 55 -0.37 -13.18 -8.07
N ASP A 56 0.17 -12.12 -7.42
CA ASP A 56 -0.57 -10.89 -7.06
C ASP A 56 -0.98 -10.05 -8.29
N ASP A 57 -0.62 -10.46 -9.51
CA ASP A 57 -0.94 -9.74 -10.76
C ASP A 57 -2.41 -9.92 -11.22
N ASP A 58 -3.18 -10.82 -10.60
CA ASP A 58 -4.58 -11.12 -11.00
C ASP A 58 -5.65 -10.51 -10.08
N GLU A 59 -5.30 -10.05 -8.88
CA GLU A 59 -6.23 -9.35 -7.98
C GLU A 59 -6.02 -7.83 -8.07
N PRO A 60 -7.07 -7.04 -8.34
CA PRO A 60 -6.94 -5.59 -8.40
C PRO A 60 -6.47 -5.08 -7.04
N GLY A 61 -5.32 -4.41 -7.02
CA GLY A 61 -4.78 -3.82 -5.80
C GLY A 61 -5.79 -2.88 -5.14
N TYR A 62 -5.64 -2.64 -3.83
CA TYR A 62 -6.59 -1.82 -3.06
C TYR A 62 -6.87 -0.45 -3.70
N ILE A 63 -5.84 0.15 -4.31
CA ILE A 63 -5.94 1.43 -5.03
C ILE A 63 -6.87 1.33 -6.25
N GLU A 64 -6.77 0.24 -7.02
CA GLU A 64 -7.60 0.02 -8.20
C GLU A 64 -9.06 -0.22 -7.80
N LEU A 65 -9.30 -1.01 -6.74
CA LEU A 65 -10.63 -1.22 -6.16
C LEU A 65 -11.26 0.09 -5.68
N MET A 66 -10.52 0.91 -4.92
CA MET A 66 -10.99 2.21 -4.45
C MET A 66 -11.24 3.19 -5.60
N THR A 67 -10.37 3.19 -6.61
CA THR A 67 -10.54 4.04 -7.80
C THR A 67 -11.81 3.66 -8.55
N ASN A 68 -12.01 2.37 -8.81
CA ASN A 68 -13.21 1.85 -9.46
C ASN A 68 -14.48 2.20 -8.67
N PHE A 69 -14.45 2.11 -7.34
CA PHE A 69 -15.55 2.53 -6.49
C PHE A 69 -15.85 4.03 -6.62
N LEU A 70 -14.84 4.88 -6.48
CA LEU A 70 -15.02 6.34 -6.55
C LEU A 70 -15.47 6.81 -7.92
N GLU A 71 -15.05 6.13 -9.00
CA GLU A 71 -15.49 6.43 -10.35
C GLU A 71 -16.92 5.94 -10.63
N SER A 72 -17.38 4.90 -9.93
CA SER A 72 -18.70 4.31 -10.10
C SER A 72 -19.86 5.28 -9.79
N ASP A 73 -21.03 4.98 -10.36
CA ASP A 73 -22.28 5.70 -10.09
C ASP A 73 -22.95 5.26 -8.77
N ASP A 74 -22.22 4.61 -7.87
CA ASP A 74 -22.75 4.26 -6.55
C ASP A 74 -23.19 5.52 -5.79
N SER A 75 -24.32 5.42 -5.10
CA SER A 75 -24.93 6.56 -4.42
C SER A 75 -24.02 7.17 -3.34
N VAL A 76 -23.15 6.36 -2.73
CA VAL A 76 -22.15 6.79 -1.74
C VAL A 76 -20.98 7.46 -2.45
N ALA A 77 -20.43 6.85 -3.50
CA ALA A 77 -19.32 7.41 -4.28
C ALA A 77 -19.68 8.78 -4.89
N VAL A 78 -20.91 8.95 -5.40
CA VAL A 78 -21.41 10.23 -5.92
C VAL A 78 -21.47 11.30 -4.82
N LYS A 79 -21.93 10.95 -3.62
CA LYS A 79 -22.00 11.88 -2.47
C LYS A 79 -20.62 12.28 -1.97
N VAL A 80 -19.68 11.33 -1.88
CA VAL A 80 -18.29 11.58 -1.48
C VAL A 80 -17.61 12.50 -2.48
N ARG A 81 -17.71 12.21 -3.79
CA ARG A 81 -17.21 13.10 -4.85
C ARG A 81 -17.82 14.48 -4.81
N LYS A 82 -19.11 14.58 -4.46
CA LYS A 82 -19.80 15.87 -4.32
C LYS A 82 -19.31 16.67 -3.11
N GLN A 83 -18.92 16.02 -2.02
CA GLN A 83 -18.36 16.71 -0.85
C GLN A 83 -16.90 17.07 -1.01
N LEU A 84 -16.11 16.20 -1.64
CA LEU A 84 -14.67 16.39 -1.84
C LEU A 84 -14.36 16.92 -3.25
N GLN A 85 -15.24 17.77 -3.82
CA GLN A 85 -15.07 18.33 -5.18
C GLN A 85 -13.77 19.10 -5.37
N ASP A 86 -13.19 19.60 -4.28
CA ASP A 86 -11.94 20.34 -4.28
C ASP A 86 -10.69 19.45 -4.35
N LYS A 87 -10.84 18.12 -4.19
CA LYS A 87 -9.75 17.14 -4.16
C LYS A 87 -9.79 16.21 -5.36
N SER A 88 -8.63 15.78 -5.82
CA SER A 88 -8.51 14.75 -6.84
C SER A 88 -8.87 13.36 -6.29
N ILE A 89 -9.28 12.42 -7.15
CA ILE A 89 -9.61 11.04 -6.75
C ILE A 89 -8.43 10.38 -6.02
N SER A 90 -7.20 10.63 -6.48
CA SER A 90 -5.99 10.10 -5.85
C SER A 90 -5.77 10.66 -4.43
N GLU A 91 -5.95 11.96 -4.21
CA GLU A 91 -5.87 12.55 -2.86
C GLU A 91 -6.96 12.00 -1.94
N ILE A 92 -8.17 11.74 -2.46
CA ILE A 92 -9.24 11.11 -1.69
C ILE A 92 -8.83 9.69 -1.29
N ILE A 93 -8.24 8.90 -2.20
CA ILE A 93 -7.79 7.52 -1.91
C ILE A 93 -6.72 7.52 -0.81
N GLU A 94 -5.72 8.40 -0.90
CA GLU A 94 -4.67 8.52 0.13
C GLU A 94 -5.25 8.87 1.52
N GLU A 95 -6.21 9.79 1.57
CA GLU A 95 -6.86 10.16 2.83
C GLU A 95 -7.79 9.05 3.36
N LEU A 96 -8.46 8.29 2.48
CA LEU A 96 -9.26 7.13 2.87
C LEU A 96 -8.39 6.01 3.43
N GLU A 97 -7.23 5.74 2.82
CA GLU A 97 -6.24 4.78 3.34
C GLU A 97 -5.78 5.18 4.74
N LEU A 98 -5.47 6.47 4.94
CA LEU A 98 -5.11 6.99 6.26
C LEU A 98 -6.25 6.79 7.28
N CYS A 99 -7.51 7.03 6.89
CA CYS A 99 -8.65 6.80 7.77
C CYS A 99 -8.84 5.31 8.12
N LEU A 100 -8.59 4.40 7.16
CA LEU A 100 -8.70 2.95 7.39
C LEU A 100 -7.55 2.40 8.25
N SER A 101 -6.39 3.05 8.23
CA SER A 101 -5.23 2.69 9.06
C SER A 101 -5.46 2.90 10.56
N GLU A 102 -6.48 3.67 10.96
CA GLU A 102 -6.80 3.92 12.36
C GLU A 102 -7.15 2.61 13.10
N LEU A 103 -6.59 2.48 14.32
CA LEU A 103 -6.52 1.24 15.10
C LEU A 103 -7.87 0.70 15.59
N LYS A 104 -8.96 1.48 15.52
CA LYS A 104 -10.29 1.08 16.01
C LYS A 104 -11.40 1.49 15.06
N GLU A 105 -12.37 0.61 14.88
CA GLU A 105 -13.55 0.81 14.03
C GLU A 105 -14.34 2.09 14.37
N SER A 106 -14.53 2.39 15.66
CA SER A 106 -15.16 3.63 16.11
C SER A 106 -14.41 4.87 15.63
N ASP A 107 -13.09 4.81 15.65
CA ASP A 107 -12.21 5.94 15.37
C ASP A 107 -12.09 6.16 13.84
N ARG A 108 -12.21 5.08 13.05
CA ARG A 108 -12.29 5.13 11.59
C ARG A 108 -13.49 5.92 11.10
N ILE A 109 -14.68 5.71 11.68
CA ILE A 109 -15.90 6.44 11.30
C ILE A 109 -15.74 7.93 11.57
N PHE A 110 -15.15 8.31 12.72
CA PHE A 110 -14.89 9.71 13.03
C PHE A 110 -13.82 10.33 12.12
N ALA A 111 -12.77 9.59 11.78
CA ALA A 111 -11.76 10.03 10.81
C ALA A 111 -12.39 10.28 9.43
N MET A 112 -13.23 9.36 8.97
CA MET A 112 -13.96 9.46 7.71
C MET A 112 -14.95 10.63 7.70
N LYS A 113 -15.65 10.87 8.81
CA LYS A 113 -16.50 12.05 8.98
C LYS A 113 -15.69 13.35 8.92
N ASN A 114 -14.56 13.41 9.64
CA ASN A 114 -13.69 14.59 9.63
C ASN A 114 -13.12 14.89 8.25
N LEU A 115 -12.82 13.84 7.47
CA LEU A 115 -12.44 13.92 6.07
C LEU A 115 -13.54 14.59 5.23
N LEU A 116 -14.79 14.12 5.36
CA LEU A 116 -15.95 14.61 4.61
C LEU A 116 -16.37 16.04 4.97
N VAL A 117 -16.15 16.48 6.22
CA VAL A 117 -16.51 17.84 6.69
C VAL A 117 -15.53 18.92 6.17
N GLY A 118 -14.40 18.53 5.61
CA GLY A 118 -13.43 19.43 5.00
C GLY A 118 -12.10 19.41 5.72
N GLY A 119 -11.14 18.67 5.17
CA GLY A 119 -9.77 18.63 5.64
C GLY A 119 -9.06 19.98 5.50
N VAL A 120 -9.12 20.81 6.54
CA VAL A 120 -8.08 21.77 6.91
C VAL A 120 -8.01 21.80 8.43
N ALA A 121 -6.80 21.62 8.96
CA ALA A 121 -6.45 21.72 10.36
C ALA A 121 -7.30 22.73 11.14
N SER A 122 -8.09 22.26 12.10
CA SER A 122 -8.48 23.11 13.23
C SER A 122 -7.31 23.17 14.22
N SER A 123 -6.22 23.77 13.75
CA SER A 123 -5.38 24.59 14.62
C SER A 123 -6.29 25.72 15.09
N GLY A 124 -6.56 25.77 16.39
CA GLY A 124 -7.74 26.38 16.99
C GLY A 124 -8.20 27.71 16.41
N SER A 125 -9.51 27.84 16.18
CA SER A 125 -10.15 29.15 16.09
C SER A 125 -11.52 29.12 16.76
N ASN A 126 -11.55 29.82 17.88
CA ASN A 126 -12.66 30.21 18.75
C ASN A 126 -14.10 29.94 18.29
N ARG A 127 -14.82 29.20 19.16
CA ARG A 127 -16.17 29.48 19.66
C ARG A 127 -16.91 30.60 18.90
N ASP A 128 -17.66 30.22 17.88
CA ASP A 128 -18.90 30.92 17.54
C ASP A 128 -19.95 29.85 17.24
N PHE A 129 -20.83 29.63 18.21
CA PHE A 129 -21.97 28.72 18.11
C PHE A 129 -23.01 29.38 17.21
N GLY A 130 -22.81 29.24 15.89
CA GLY A 130 -23.83 29.54 14.89
C GLY A 130 -24.47 28.25 14.43
N ASP A 131 -25.53 27.84 15.13
CA ASP A 131 -26.68 27.07 14.62
C ASP A 131 -26.44 26.20 13.35
N ASN A 132 -25.62 25.15 13.45
CA ASN A 132 -25.33 24.23 12.35
C ASN A 132 -25.40 22.75 12.79
N ASP A 133 -26.34 22.42 13.68
CA ASP A 133 -26.68 21.04 14.08
C ASP A 133 -27.28 20.20 12.92
N ILE A 134 -27.37 20.76 11.71
CA ILE A 134 -28.17 20.22 10.60
C ILE A 134 -27.38 19.23 9.74
N ASP A 135 -26.05 19.30 9.68
CA ASP A 135 -25.27 18.47 8.75
C ASP A 135 -24.42 17.39 9.43
N GLU A 136 -24.17 17.47 10.75
CA GLU A 136 -23.24 16.58 11.45
C GLU A 136 -23.71 15.11 11.50
N ILE A 137 -25.02 14.90 11.59
CA ILE A 137 -25.65 13.56 11.55
C ILE A 137 -25.61 12.99 10.14
N GLU A 138 -25.90 13.80 9.11
CA GLU A 138 -25.86 13.36 7.71
C GLU A 138 -24.44 12.96 7.27
N PHE A 139 -23.40 13.62 7.80
CA PHE A 139 -22.01 13.25 7.56
C PHE A 139 -21.60 11.96 8.26
N LEU A 140 -22.13 11.69 9.46
CA LEU A 140 -21.90 10.44 10.16
C LEU A 140 -22.55 9.26 9.43
N ASP A 141 -23.80 9.42 8.98
CA ASP A 141 -24.49 8.39 8.19
C ASP A 141 -23.77 8.10 6.87
N LEU A 142 -23.23 9.14 6.23
CA LEU A 142 -22.43 9.01 5.01
C LEU A 142 -21.10 8.31 5.27
N ALA A 143 -20.42 8.64 6.38
CA ALA A 143 -19.16 8.03 6.79
C ALA A 143 -19.33 6.54 7.12
N GLU A 144 -20.41 6.17 7.81
CA GLU A 144 -20.76 4.78 8.11
C GLU A 144 -21.05 3.99 6.82
N SER A 145 -21.89 4.54 5.94
CA SER A 145 -22.21 3.93 4.64
C SER A 145 -20.97 3.76 3.76
N LEU A 146 -20.04 4.73 3.80
CA LEU A 146 -18.77 4.67 3.08
C LEU A 146 -17.85 3.59 3.64
N LEU A 147 -17.73 3.49 4.96
CA LEU A 147 -16.90 2.49 5.61
C LEU A 147 -17.42 1.08 5.32
N GLU A 148 -18.75 0.87 5.40
CA GLU A 148 -19.39 -0.41 5.07
C GLU A 148 -19.09 -0.80 3.61
N LYS A 149 -19.24 0.14 2.66
CA LYS A 149 -18.91 -0.10 1.25
C LYS A 149 -17.44 -0.42 1.02
N LEU A 150 -16.54 0.29 1.69
CA LEU A 150 -15.11 0.02 1.59
C LEU A 150 -14.76 -1.36 2.16
N THR A 151 -15.34 -1.76 3.30
CA THR A 151 -15.15 -3.11 3.83
C THR A 151 -15.73 -4.19 2.90
N GLU A 152 -16.87 -3.94 2.25
CA GLU A 152 -17.46 -4.87 1.27
C GLU A 152 -16.58 -5.05 0.03
N ILE A 153 -15.86 -4.00 -0.38
CA ILE A 153 -15.03 -3.99 -1.59
C ILE A 153 -13.62 -4.52 -1.32
N LEU A 154 -13.04 -4.24 -0.14
CA LEU A 154 -11.70 -4.69 0.24
C LEU A 154 -11.63 -6.09 0.87
N GLY A 155 -12.75 -6.66 1.35
CA GLY A 155 -12.83 -8.02 1.89
C GLY A 155 -12.77 -8.12 3.41
#